data_AF-A0A6B0TAH8-F1
#
_entry.id   AF-A0A6B0TAH8-F1
#
_cell.length_a   1.000
_cell.length_b   1.000
_cell.length_c   1.000
_cell.angle_alpha   90.00
_cell.angle_beta   90.00
_cell.angle_gamma   90.00
#
_symmetry.space_group_name_H-M   'P 1'
#
loop_
_entity.id
_entity.type
_entity.pdbx_description
1 polymer ?
#
loop_
_entity_poly.entity_id
_entity_poly.type
_entity_poly.pdbx_seq_one_letter_code
_entity_poly.pdbx_strand_id
1 'polypeptide(L)'
;MHPEDVNPDDYGRTHFRNLLDQFEDHPDWHFSDITDAKDEIVESAADFNHNEVYIDHNETDATLRLTVPHSYEPVLSASGSMQQPLDGTQRQDPYEDSFGEEIQETYQSIVADHDAEYLSKNQTDPLHIIQLEVPLDYDEDTLEESLYVATDISQEIQQVNDDVLSVLEEHR
;
A
#
# COMPACT_ATOMS: atom_id res chain seq x y z
N MET A 1 0.90 23.54 11.56
CA MET A 1 0.03 24.00 10.46
C MET A 1 -1.38 23.56 10.82
N HIS A 2 -2.40 24.42 10.73
CA HIS A 2 -3.78 24.01 11.04
C HIS A 2 -4.40 23.35 9.79
N PRO A 3 -5.17 22.26 9.93
CA PRO A 3 -5.79 21.56 8.79
C PRO A 3 -6.81 22.41 8.01
N GLU A 4 -7.16 23.60 8.49
CA GLU A 4 -8.02 24.57 7.81
C GLU A 4 -7.28 25.44 6.76
N ASP A 5 -5.95 25.32 6.66
CA ASP A 5 -5.11 26.11 5.73
C ASP A 5 -4.84 25.40 4.39
N VAL A 6 -5.27 24.13 4.25
CA VAL A 6 -5.09 23.37 3.01
C VAL A 6 -6.27 23.64 2.10
N ASN A 7 -6.06 24.42 1.03
CA ASN A 7 -7.06 24.58 -0.01
C ASN A 7 -6.92 23.44 -1.04
N PRO A 8 -7.89 22.52 -1.16
CA PRO A 8 -7.86 21.46 -2.16
C PRO A 8 -7.66 22.00 -3.59
N ASP A 9 -8.16 23.22 -3.87
CA ASP A 9 -8.01 23.87 -5.18
C ASP A 9 -6.55 24.14 -5.59
N ASP A 10 -5.60 24.11 -4.65
CA ASP A 10 -4.18 24.28 -4.94
C ASP A 10 -3.53 23.01 -5.55
N TYR A 11 -4.20 21.85 -5.42
CA TYR A 11 -3.71 20.55 -5.87
C TYR A 11 -4.45 20.12 -7.15
N GLY A 12 -3.92 20.53 -8.29
CA GLY A 12 -4.48 20.22 -9.61
C GLY A 12 -3.93 18.94 -10.24
N ARG A 13 -4.26 18.73 -11.51
CA ARG A 13 -3.85 17.56 -12.33
C ARG A 13 -2.35 17.26 -12.28
N THR A 14 -1.49 18.29 -12.22
CA THR A 14 -0.03 18.11 -12.15
C THR A 14 0.38 17.37 -10.88
N HIS A 15 -0.24 17.69 -9.75
CA HIS A 15 0.06 17.08 -8.45
C HIS A 15 -0.22 15.58 -8.46
N PHE A 16 -1.44 15.20 -8.86
CA PHE A 16 -1.85 13.79 -8.92
C PHE A 16 -1.17 13.02 -10.05
N ARG A 17 -0.80 13.69 -11.15
CA ARG A 17 0.04 13.06 -12.18
C ARG A 17 1.42 12.72 -11.62
N ASN A 18 2.10 13.68 -10.98
CA ASN A 18 3.39 13.44 -10.36
C ASN A 18 3.32 12.31 -9.33
N LEU A 19 2.29 12.30 -8.48
CA LEU A 19 2.08 11.23 -7.50
C LEU A 19 2.04 9.85 -8.18
N LEU A 20 1.18 9.70 -9.20
CA LEU A 20 1.03 8.42 -9.90
C LEU A 20 2.24 8.09 -10.79
N ASP A 21 3.03 9.08 -11.22
CA ASP A 21 4.30 8.86 -11.92
C ASP A 21 5.33 8.25 -10.93
N GLN A 22 5.41 8.71 -9.68
CA GLN A 22 6.32 8.14 -8.66
C GLN A 22 6.06 6.64 -8.41
N PHE A 23 4.78 6.24 -8.37
CA PHE A 23 4.45 4.81 -8.27
C PHE A 23 4.76 4.03 -9.55
N GLU A 24 4.60 4.62 -10.73
CA GLU A 24 4.90 3.95 -12.02
C GLU A 24 6.40 3.78 -12.25
N ASP A 25 7.19 4.76 -11.82
CA ASP A 25 8.64 4.81 -12.04
C ASP A 25 9.40 3.92 -11.04
N HIS A 26 8.77 3.48 -9.94
CA HIS A 26 9.39 2.58 -8.98
C HIS A 26 9.63 1.18 -9.60
N PRO A 27 10.85 0.62 -9.51
CA PRO A 27 11.23 -0.59 -10.24
C PRO A 27 10.47 -1.86 -9.84
N ASP A 28 9.98 -1.91 -8.59
CA ASP A 28 9.37 -3.12 -8.01
C ASP A 28 7.83 -3.09 -7.97
N TRP A 29 7.21 -1.93 -8.27
CA TRP A 29 5.77 -1.74 -8.21
C TRP A 29 5.21 -1.43 -9.59
N HIS A 30 4.05 -1.97 -9.93
CA HIS A 30 3.38 -1.69 -11.20
C HIS A 30 1.87 -1.63 -11.01
N PHE A 31 1.18 -0.78 -11.77
CA PHE A 31 -0.26 -0.70 -11.68
C PHE A 31 -0.94 -1.98 -12.18
N SER A 32 -1.77 -2.57 -11.32
CA SER A 32 -2.60 -3.73 -11.65
C SER A 32 -3.69 -3.31 -12.62
N ASP A 33 -3.71 -3.90 -13.82
CA ASP A 33 -4.83 -3.86 -14.79
C ASP A 33 -5.64 -2.55 -14.73
N ILE A 34 -5.00 -1.42 -15.06
CA ILE A 34 -5.64 -0.10 -15.05
C ILE A 34 -6.85 -0.13 -15.99
N THR A 35 -8.06 -0.32 -15.45
CA THR A 35 -9.30 -0.35 -16.23
C THR A 35 -9.66 1.03 -16.78
N ASP A 36 -9.28 2.10 -16.09
CA ASP A 36 -9.53 3.51 -16.46
C ASP A 36 -8.19 4.20 -16.75
N ALA A 37 -7.99 4.76 -17.95
CA ALA A 37 -6.70 5.34 -18.32
C ALA A 37 -6.17 6.30 -17.24
N LYS A 38 -4.86 6.22 -16.90
CA LYS A 38 -4.19 7.06 -15.87
C LYS A 38 -4.61 8.54 -15.90
N ASP A 39 -4.79 9.10 -17.09
CA ASP A 39 -5.25 10.48 -17.27
C ASP A 39 -6.66 10.73 -16.71
N GLU A 40 -7.59 9.79 -16.81
CA GLU A 40 -8.95 9.87 -16.24
C GLU A 40 -8.92 9.88 -14.71
N ILE A 41 -8.04 9.07 -14.11
CA ILE A 41 -7.80 9.07 -12.66
C ILE A 41 -7.25 10.43 -12.23
N VAL A 42 -6.27 10.98 -12.95
CA VAL A 42 -5.71 12.31 -12.68
C VAL A 42 -6.76 13.42 -12.81
N GLU A 43 -7.62 13.36 -13.83
CA GLU A 43 -8.69 14.33 -14.01
C GLU A 43 -9.72 14.25 -12.88
N SER A 44 -10.17 13.03 -12.55
CA SER A 44 -11.11 12.76 -11.46
C SER A 44 -10.56 13.21 -10.11
N ALA A 45 -9.28 12.90 -9.84
CA ALA A 45 -8.57 13.26 -8.62
C ALA A 45 -8.38 14.77 -8.45
N ALA A 46 -8.12 15.51 -9.53
CA ALA A 46 -8.02 16.97 -9.49
C ALA A 46 -9.34 17.66 -9.12
N ASP A 47 -10.47 17.01 -9.37
CA ASP A 47 -11.79 17.44 -8.90
C ASP A 47 -12.13 16.86 -7.50
N PHE A 48 -11.15 16.27 -6.82
CA PHE A 48 -11.27 15.60 -5.51
C PHE A 48 -12.31 14.47 -5.45
N ASN A 49 -12.58 13.82 -6.59
CA ASN A 49 -13.37 12.60 -6.62
C ASN A 49 -12.47 11.40 -6.31
N HIS A 50 -12.90 10.52 -5.41
CA HIS A 50 -12.14 9.33 -5.03
C HIS A 50 -12.06 8.33 -6.18
N ASN A 51 -10.84 7.87 -6.47
CA ASN A 51 -10.58 6.74 -7.34
C ASN A 51 -9.78 5.70 -6.56
N GLU A 52 -10.08 4.43 -6.78
CA GLU A 52 -9.26 3.35 -6.25
C GLU A 52 -8.23 2.94 -7.30
N VAL A 53 -7.00 2.73 -6.84
CA VAL A 53 -5.89 2.30 -7.67
C VAL A 53 -5.20 1.11 -7.01
N TYR A 54 -4.83 0.13 -7.81
CA TYR A 54 -4.18 -1.10 -7.38
C TYR A 54 -2.78 -1.15 -7.99
N ILE A 55 -1.79 -1.45 -7.16
CA ILE A 55 -0.38 -1.46 -7.55
C ILE A 55 0.23 -2.75 -7.01
N ASP A 56 0.59 -3.66 -7.90
CA ASP A 56 1.15 -4.96 -7.58
C ASP A 56 2.67 -4.90 -7.51
N HIS A 57 3.23 -5.71 -6.62
CA HIS A 57 4.66 -5.93 -6.56
C HIS A 57 5.11 -6.93 -7.63
N ASN A 58 6.30 -6.73 -8.20
CA ASN A 58 6.80 -7.53 -9.32
C ASN A 58 7.23 -8.95 -8.95
N GLU A 59 7.66 -9.15 -7.70
CA GLU A 59 8.31 -10.40 -7.25
C GLU A 59 7.61 -11.11 -6.10
N THR A 60 6.55 -10.51 -5.55
CA THR A 60 5.82 -11.04 -4.38
C THR A 60 4.32 -10.96 -4.67
N ASP A 61 3.51 -11.58 -3.80
CA ASP A 61 2.04 -11.51 -3.90
C ASP A 61 1.45 -10.22 -3.28
N ALA A 62 2.25 -9.16 -3.12
CA ALA A 62 1.78 -7.92 -2.50
C ALA A 62 1.04 -7.02 -3.48
N THR A 63 -0.04 -6.40 -2.99
CA THR A 63 -0.79 -5.35 -3.67
C THR A 63 -0.99 -4.16 -2.73
N LEU A 64 -0.58 -2.98 -3.18
CA LEU A 64 -0.99 -1.70 -2.59
C LEU A 64 -2.35 -1.30 -3.18
N ARG A 65 -3.36 -1.23 -2.31
CA ARG A 65 -4.68 -0.69 -2.65
C ARG A 65 -4.78 0.74 -2.14
N LEU A 66 -4.81 1.70 -3.05
CA LEU A 66 -4.80 3.13 -2.75
C LEU A 66 -6.12 3.79 -3.13
N THR A 67 -6.49 4.82 -2.37
CA THR A 67 -7.54 5.79 -2.70
C THR A 67 -6.87 7.11 -3.06
N VAL A 68 -7.17 7.65 -4.25
CA VAL A 68 -6.55 8.87 -4.81
C VAL A 68 -7.63 9.85 -5.31
N PRO A 69 -7.72 11.07 -4.75
CA PRO A 69 -7.21 11.47 -3.44
C PRO A 69 -8.00 10.81 -2.32
N HIS A 70 -7.44 10.83 -1.11
CA HIS A 70 -8.23 10.60 0.10
C HIS A 70 -8.90 11.93 0.50
N SER A 71 -10.17 12.10 0.14
CA SER A 71 -10.88 13.38 0.37
C SER A 71 -11.53 13.51 1.76
N TYR A 72 -11.41 12.53 2.65
CA TYR A 72 -11.95 12.60 4.01
C TYR A 72 -10.88 13.13 4.99
N GLU A 73 -11.23 13.50 6.22
CA GLU A 73 -10.22 13.98 7.18
C GLU A 73 -9.40 12.80 7.75
N PRO A 74 -8.05 12.87 7.75
CA PRO A 74 -7.22 13.93 7.17
C PRO A 74 -7.17 13.86 5.64
N VAL A 75 -7.26 15.02 4.96
CA VAL A 75 -7.20 15.05 3.48
C VAL A 75 -5.76 14.74 3.03
N LEU A 76 -5.60 13.74 2.16
CA LEU A 76 -4.30 13.24 1.71
C LEU A 76 -4.25 13.13 0.17
N SER A 77 -3.04 13.15 -0.40
CA SER A 77 -2.83 12.86 -1.83
C SER A 77 -3.22 11.44 -2.16
N ALA A 78 -2.89 10.50 -1.27
CA ALA A 78 -3.33 9.12 -1.35
C ALA A 78 -3.38 8.51 0.06
N SER A 79 -4.27 7.54 0.24
CA SER A 79 -4.27 6.68 1.43
C SER A 79 -4.54 5.25 1.00
N GLY A 80 -3.94 4.28 1.65
CA GLY A 80 -4.23 2.89 1.34
C GLY A 80 -3.50 1.92 2.22
N SER A 81 -3.41 0.69 1.75
CA SER A 81 -2.79 -0.39 2.51
C SER A 81 -2.17 -1.42 1.59
N MET A 82 -1.09 -2.03 2.06
CA MET A 82 -0.54 -3.23 1.44
C MET A 82 -1.25 -4.48 1.96
N GLN A 83 -1.62 -5.34 1.04
CA GLN A 83 -2.14 -6.68 1.32
C GLN A 83 -1.19 -7.70 0.69
N GLN A 84 -0.94 -8.81 1.37
CA GLN A 84 -0.15 -9.93 0.82
C GLN A 84 -0.69 -11.24 1.40
N PRO A 85 -1.61 -11.93 0.69
CA PRO A 85 -2.20 -13.16 1.17
C PRO A 85 -1.18 -14.31 1.20
N LEU A 86 -1.33 -15.25 2.14
CA LEU A 86 -0.40 -16.37 2.35
C LEU A 86 -0.22 -17.28 1.10
N ASP A 87 -1.27 -17.46 0.30
CA ASP A 87 -1.26 -18.36 -0.86
C ASP A 87 -1.57 -17.64 -2.19
N GLY A 88 -1.51 -16.31 -2.23
CA GLY A 88 -1.88 -15.52 -3.41
C GLY A 88 -3.38 -15.54 -3.77
N THR A 89 -4.21 -16.32 -3.08
CA THR A 89 -5.63 -16.56 -3.44
C THR A 89 -6.64 -16.31 -2.31
N GLN A 90 -6.18 -16.16 -1.07
CA GLN A 90 -7.02 -15.97 0.10
C GLN A 90 -7.74 -14.61 0.10
N ARG A 91 -9.08 -14.68 0.10
CA ARG A 91 -10.01 -13.53 0.24
C ARG A 91 -10.76 -13.51 1.58
N GLN A 92 -10.47 -14.46 2.47
CA GLN A 92 -11.10 -14.62 3.79
C GLN A 92 -10.01 -14.78 4.83
N ASP A 93 -10.26 -14.28 6.04
CA ASP A 93 -9.35 -14.28 7.19
C ASP A 93 -8.87 -15.72 7.51
N PRO A 94 -7.61 -16.08 7.16
CA PRO A 94 -7.06 -17.40 7.48
C PRO A 94 -6.62 -17.49 8.96
N TYR A 95 -6.77 -16.40 9.73
CA TYR A 95 -6.10 -16.24 11.02
C TYR A 95 -7.00 -16.48 12.25
N GLU A 96 -8.19 -17.06 12.10
CA GLU A 96 -9.09 -17.38 13.24
C GLU A 96 -8.59 -18.52 14.17
N ASP A 97 -7.45 -19.15 13.86
CA ASP A 97 -6.82 -20.23 14.66
C ASP A 97 -5.39 -19.84 15.11
N SER A 98 -4.85 -20.51 16.15
CA SER A 98 -3.56 -20.18 16.78
C SER A 98 -2.35 -20.11 15.82
N PHE A 99 -2.39 -20.86 14.71
CA PHE A 99 -1.35 -20.81 13.69
C PHE A 99 -1.35 -19.48 12.94
N GLY A 100 -2.54 -18.92 12.71
CA GLY A 100 -2.66 -17.66 12.04
C GLY A 100 -2.30 -16.45 12.90
N GLU A 101 -2.58 -16.52 14.20
CA GLU A 101 -2.09 -15.53 15.17
C GLU A 101 -0.54 -15.46 15.14
N GLU A 102 0.17 -16.59 15.07
CA GLU A 102 1.63 -16.63 15.00
C GLU A 102 2.18 -16.01 13.69
N ILE A 103 1.52 -16.24 12.55
CA ILE A 103 1.89 -15.60 11.27
C ILE A 103 1.66 -14.09 11.36
N GLN A 104 0.51 -13.67 11.90
CA GLN A 104 0.20 -12.25 12.07
C GLN A 104 1.22 -11.56 13.01
N GLU A 105 1.59 -12.18 14.13
CA GLU A 105 2.64 -11.68 15.02
C GLU A 105 3.98 -11.56 14.30
N THR A 106 4.30 -12.53 13.43
CA THR A 106 5.51 -12.50 12.60
C THR A 106 5.50 -11.31 11.64
N TYR A 107 4.40 -11.08 10.91
CA TYR A 107 4.27 -9.92 10.02
C TYR A 107 4.36 -8.60 10.80
N GLN A 108 3.70 -8.51 11.95
CA GLN A 108 3.76 -7.32 12.79
C GLN A 108 5.17 -7.05 13.32
N SER A 109 5.96 -8.10 13.56
CA SER A 109 7.38 -7.98 13.92
C SER A 109 8.22 -7.50 12.73
N ILE A 110 8.01 -8.04 11.53
CA ILE A 110 8.69 -7.56 10.32
C ILE A 110 8.42 -6.06 10.14
N VAL A 111 7.15 -5.65 10.11
CA VAL A 111 6.79 -4.23 10.01
C VAL A 111 7.34 -3.40 11.17
N ALA A 112 7.60 -4.00 12.34
CA ALA A 112 8.19 -3.28 13.48
C ALA A 112 9.66 -2.92 13.32
N ASP A 113 10.38 -3.68 12.50
CA ASP A 113 11.81 -3.50 12.29
C ASP A 113 12.09 -2.48 11.16
N HIS A 114 11.02 -2.03 10.48
CA HIS A 114 11.04 -1.03 9.42
C HIS A 114 10.38 0.28 9.89
N ASP A 115 10.92 1.42 9.45
CA ASP A 115 10.41 2.76 9.73
C ASP A 115 10.48 3.60 8.46
N ALA A 116 9.35 4.19 8.05
CA ALA A 116 9.26 5.08 6.90
C ALA A 116 8.15 6.10 7.14
N GLU A 117 8.36 7.34 6.71
CA GLU A 117 7.51 8.48 7.10
C GLU A 117 6.04 8.33 6.68
N TYR A 118 5.79 7.76 5.50
CA TYR A 118 4.42 7.58 4.98
C TYR A 118 3.84 6.20 5.26
N LEU A 119 4.58 5.33 5.95
CA LEU A 119 4.12 4.00 6.31
C LEU A 119 3.81 3.91 7.80
N SER A 120 2.76 3.18 8.12
CA SER A 120 2.41 2.85 9.50
C SER A 120 1.92 1.41 9.60
N LYS A 121 2.03 0.84 10.79
CA LYS A 121 1.49 -0.49 11.09
C LYS A 121 -0.03 -0.44 10.99
N ASN A 122 -0.61 -1.36 10.22
CA ASN A 122 -2.04 -1.57 10.32
C ASN A 122 -2.33 -2.47 11.55
N GLN A 123 -3.10 -1.94 12.51
CA GLN A 123 -3.43 -2.63 13.75
C GLN A 123 -4.84 -3.25 13.75
N THR A 124 -5.60 -3.05 12.67
CA THR A 124 -7.05 -3.28 12.70
C THR A 124 -7.49 -4.49 11.89
N ASP A 125 -6.81 -4.78 10.78
CA ASP A 125 -7.18 -5.87 9.87
C ASP A 125 -5.96 -6.73 9.54
N PRO A 126 -5.97 -8.04 9.85
CA PRO A 126 -4.83 -8.94 9.63
C PRO A 126 -4.51 -9.17 8.15
N LEU A 127 -5.44 -8.88 7.24
CA LEU A 127 -5.20 -8.95 5.79
C LEU A 127 -4.43 -7.74 5.28
N HIS A 128 -4.30 -6.70 6.09
CA HIS A 128 -3.62 -5.46 5.76
C HIS A 128 -2.36 -5.34 6.61
N ILE A 129 -1.20 -5.27 5.96
CA ILE A 129 0.10 -5.36 6.64
C ILE A 129 0.58 -3.98 7.09
N ILE A 130 0.63 -3.05 6.12
CA ILE A 130 1.00 -1.65 6.33
C ILE A 130 -0.11 -0.75 5.79
N GLN A 131 -0.20 0.43 6.38
CA GLN A 131 -1.02 1.54 5.91
C GLN A 131 -0.09 2.61 5.33
N LEU A 132 -0.40 3.05 4.10
CA LEU A 132 0.31 4.11 3.39
C LEU A 132 -0.54 5.38 3.42
N GLU A 133 0.02 6.49 3.91
CA GLU A 133 -0.65 7.79 3.99
C GLU A 133 0.26 8.85 3.38
N VAL A 134 -0.05 9.28 2.14
CA VAL A 134 0.76 10.25 1.40
C VAL A 134 0.15 11.64 1.57
N PRO A 135 0.78 12.56 2.32
CA PRO A 135 0.22 13.88 2.58
C PRO A 135 0.07 14.72 1.31
N LEU A 136 -0.72 15.79 1.37
CA LEU A 136 -0.90 16.70 0.23
C LEU A 136 0.40 17.43 -0.14
N ASP A 137 1.23 17.72 0.84
CA ASP A 137 2.56 18.34 0.70
C ASP A 137 3.69 17.32 0.76
N TYR A 138 3.47 16.11 0.25
CA TYR A 138 4.47 15.05 0.26
C TYR A 138 5.76 15.45 -0.47
N ASP A 139 6.87 14.92 0.02
CA ASP A 139 8.17 14.99 -0.61
C ASP A 139 8.40 13.74 -1.48
N GLU A 140 8.90 13.94 -2.71
CA GLU A 140 9.08 12.86 -3.68
C GLU A 140 10.14 11.85 -3.22
N ASP A 141 11.25 12.31 -2.61
CA ASP A 141 12.31 11.44 -2.11
C ASP A 141 11.80 10.61 -0.91
N THR A 142 11.02 11.22 -0.02
CA THR A 142 10.38 10.51 1.11
C THR A 142 9.36 9.47 0.64
N LEU A 143 8.60 9.76 -0.43
CA LEU A 143 7.69 8.78 -1.02
C LEU A 143 8.45 7.61 -1.62
N GLU A 144 9.51 7.88 -2.39
CA GLU A 144 10.38 6.85 -2.96
C GLU A 144 11.00 5.97 -1.88
N GLU A 145 11.55 6.55 -0.80
CA GLU A 145 12.08 5.80 0.35
C GLU A 145 11.01 4.92 1.00
N SER A 146 9.79 5.44 1.15
CA SER A 146 8.67 4.68 1.69
C SER A 146 8.27 3.50 0.80
N LEU A 147 8.38 3.63 -0.52
CA LEU A 147 8.11 2.52 -1.46
C LEU A 147 9.19 1.44 -1.41
N TYR A 148 10.46 1.82 -1.27
CA TYR A 148 11.54 0.86 -1.04
C TYR A 148 11.36 0.08 0.27
N VAL A 149 10.96 0.77 1.35
CA VAL A 149 10.65 0.10 2.62
C VAL A 149 9.45 -0.84 2.47
N ALA A 150 8.40 -0.44 1.72
CA ALA A 150 7.29 -1.34 1.42
C ALA A 150 7.73 -2.60 0.64
N THR A 151 8.68 -2.45 -0.31
CA THR A 151 9.31 -3.57 -1.03
C THR A 151 10.05 -4.50 -0.08
N ASP A 152 10.90 -3.97 0.80
CA ASP A 152 11.65 -4.79 1.77
C ASP A 152 10.72 -5.59 2.68
N ILE A 153 9.68 -4.93 3.24
CA ILE A 153 8.66 -5.60 4.06
C ILE A 153 7.97 -6.72 3.27
N SER A 154 7.59 -6.45 2.01
CA SER A 154 6.90 -7.43 1.18
C SER A 154 7.76 -8.67 0.88
N GLN A 155 9.06 -8.47 0.61
CA GLN A 155 10.01 -9.55 0.35
C GLN A 155 10.26 -10.40 1.59
N GLU A 156 10.36 -9.80 2.78
CA GLU A 156 10.48 -10.54 4.04
C GLU A 156 9.22 -11.36 4.33
N ILE A 157 8.03 -10.78 4.10
CA ILE A 157 6.76 -11.51 4.25
C ILE A 157 6.65 -12.66 3.24
N GLN A 158 7.11 -12.46 2.00
CA GLN A 158 7.11 -13.53 1.00
C GLN A 158 7.99 -14.70 1.43
N GLN A 159 9.15 -14.44 2.03
CA GLN A 159 10.01 -15.51 2.57
C GLN A 159 9.28 -16.32 3.66
N VAL A 160 8.55 -15.65 4.55
CA VAL A 160 7.71 -16.33 5.55
C VAL A 160 6.61 -17.15 4.89
N ASN A 161 5.93 -16.62 3.87
CA ASN A 161 4.90 -17.34 3.11
C ASN A 161 5.45 -18.60 2.45
N ASP A 162 6.58 -18.47 1.77
CA ASP A 162 7.24 -19.56 1.05
C ASP A 162 7.68 -20.67 2.02
N ASP A 163 8.21 -20.30 3.19
CA ASP A 163 8.58 -21.25 4.25
C ASP A 163 7.35 -22.00 4.79
N VAL A 164 6.25 -21.29 5.05
CA VAL A 164 4.98 -21.89 5.50
C VAL A 164 4.43 -22.85 4.45
N LEU A 165 4.36 -22.43 3.19
CA LEU A 165 3.87 -23.26 2.09
C LEU A 165 4.74 -24.50 1.91
N SER A 166 6.07 -24.39 1.99
CA SER A 166 6.99 -25.52 1.91
C SER A 166 6.70 -26.56 3.01
N VAL A 167 6.48 -26.13 4.25
CA VAL A 167 6.16 -27.04 5.36
C VAL A 167 4.82 -27.75 5.14
N LEU A 168 3.80 -27.03 4.65
CA LEU A 168 2.48 -27.59 4.36
C LEU A 168 2.52 -28.61 3.22
N GLU A 169 3.35 -28.40 2.20
CA GLU A 169 3.53 -29.33 1.08
C GLU A 169 4.25 -30.62 1.51
N GLU A 170 5.25 -30.54 2.39
CA GLU A 170 5.98 -31.72 2.89
C GLU A 170 5.11 -32.67 3.72
N HIS A 171 4.01 -32.18 4.30
CA HIS A 171 3.10 -32.95 5.16
C HIS A 171 1.84 -33.45 4.45
N ARG A 172 1.78 -33.34 3.12
CA ARG A 172 0.67 -33.78 2.26
C ARG A 172 0.94 -35.14 1.59
#